data_AF-A0A367W6U9-F1
#
_entry.id   AF-A0A367W6U9-F1
#
_cell.length_a   1.000
_cell.length_b   1.000
_cell.length_c   1.000
_cell.angle_alpha   90.00
_cell.angle_beta   90.00
_cell.angle_gamma   90.00
#
_symmetry.space_group_name_H-M   'P 1'
#
loop_
_entity.id
_entity.type
_entity.pdbx_description
1 polymer ?
#
loop_
_entity_poly.entity_id
_entity_poly.type
_entity_poly.pdbx_seq_one_letter_code
_entity_poly.pdbx_strand_id
1 'polypeptide(L)'
;MNRKAFKQKKCCAHGVGLGPCEGGVIKAHTISCGPNLTKIAENGHVIQYRADIVDLKKNGRSLSAKKIGIKDASTFYGFCSKHDRELFSCIENEAFSGRQDQCLAVAYRTLSRELYGKDALAHLRETLRNADKGMQLFEQLAVQQILDEINLGNEAARRDLQATFDLLTVSLVENRRDAISSLVLELSAPLPFMFAGAWSPFTDLYGNEIQKGYADERLKQIFFSSFSGTSNTMVCISWLDIDSSAGKVIADQIKALSADTQASACLQMVAKHAENIFFNPNWFFRLASKQRDQLNKLTASGIDLMGSVPSAPVCLDTTFDLPSVVRSFEV
;
A
#
# COMPACT_ATOMS: atom_id res chain seq x y z
N MET A 1 7.04 -18.71 3.57
CA MET A 1 6.71 -18.08 2.28
C MET A 1 7.72 -18.53 1.23
N ASN A 2 7.27 -19.10 0.11
CA ASN A 2 8.16 -19.41 -1.02
C ASN A 2 8.68 -18.08 -1.59
N ARG A 3 9.90 -17.69 -1.21
CA ARG A 3 10.53 -16.41 -1.59
C ARG A 3 10.71 -16.26 -3.10
N LYS A 4 10.52 -17.33 -3.90
CA LYS A 4 10.68 -17.31 -5.36
C LYS A 4 9.55 -16.57 -6.06
N ALA A 5 8.31 -16.68 -5.58
CA ALA A 5 7.15 -16.03 -6.22
C ALA A 5 7.25 -14.50 -6.20
N PHE A 6 7.76 -13.93 -5.11
CA PHE A 6 7.98 -12.47 -4.96
C PHE A 6 9.30 -11.97 -5.55
N LYS A 7 10.01 -12.80 -6.33
CA LYS A 7 11.27 -12.47 -7.03
C LYS A 7 11.15 -12.53 -8.55
N GLN A 8 9.94 -12.66 -9.08
CA GLN A 8 9.74 -12.64 -10.52
C GLN A 8 10.13 -11.26 -11.05
N LYS A 9 10.92 -11.21 -12.12
CA LYS A 9 11.36 -9.95 -12.72
C LYS A 9 10.43 -9.62 -13.88
N LYS A 10 9.66 -8.55 -13.76
CA LYS A 10 8.72 -8.10 -14.79
C LYS A 10 8.67 -6.58 -14.76
N CYS A 11 8.91 -5.93 -15.89
CA CYS A 11 8.73 -4.48 -15.96
C CYS A 11 7.27 -4.15 -16.27
N CYS A 12 6.59 -3.45 -15.38
CA CYS A 12 5.20 -3.01 -15.53
C CYS A 12 5.02 -2.05 -16.73
N ALA A 13 6.06 -1.30 -17.08
CA ALA A 13 6.07 -0.37 -18.22
C ALA A 13 6.47 -1.01 -19.56
N HIS A 14 6.67 -2.35 -19.61
CA HIS A 14 7.04 -3.04 -20.84
C HIS A 14 5.85 -3.20 -21.79
N GLY A 15 6.00 -2.78 -23.05
CA GLY A 15 5.03 -3.06 -24.12
C GLY A 15 3.70 -2.28 -24.01
N VAL A 16 3.65 -1.26 -23.16
CA VAL A 16 2.42 -0.48 -22.87
C VAL A 16 2.51 0.97 -23.34
N GLY A 17 3.35 1.27 -24.34
CA GLY A 17 3.50 2.62 -24.90
C GLY A 17 4.47 3.53 -24.15
N LEU A 18 5.06 3.09 -23.03
CA LEU A 18 6.06 3.86 -22.26
C LEU A 18 7.51 3.67 -22.77
N GLY A 19 7.68 3.35 -24.04
CA GLY A 19 8.99 3.08 -24.67
C GLY A 19 9.63 1.74 -24.28
N PRO A 20 10.77 1.39 -24.91
CA PRO A 20 11.44 0.12 -24.67
C PRO A 20 12.16 0.09 -23.32
N CYS A 21 12.22 -1.11 -22.72
CA CYS A 21 12.99 -1.35 -21.49
C CYS A 21 14.51 -1.32 -21.77
N GLU A 22 15.27 -0.82 -20.81
CA GLU A 22 16.74 -0.79 -20.87
C GLU A 22 17.34 -0.92 -19.45
N GLY A 23 18.53 -1.51 -19.35
CA GLY A 23 19.27 -1.67 -18.08
C GLY A 23 18.77 -2.80 -17.16
N GLY A 24 17.88 -3.66 -17.64
CA GLY A 24 17.37 -4.83 -16.91
C GLY A 24 16.42 -4.48 -15.75
N VAL A 25 15.63 -5.45 -15.29
CA VAL A 25 14.73 -5.30 -14.14
C VAL A 25 15.53 -5.20 -12.85
N ILE A 26 15.30 -4.11 -12.11
CA ILE A 26 15.98 -3.79 -10.86
C ILE A 26 15.07 -4.07 -9.65
N LYS A 27 15.66 -3.96 -8.47
CA LYS A 27 14.93 -3.97 -7.21
C LYS A 27 14.49 -2.53 -6.88
N ALA A 28 13.36 -2.13 -7.44
CA ALA A 28 12.81 -0.78 -7.31
C ALA A 28 12.14 -0.59 -5.94
N HIS A 29 12.18 0.63 -5.40
CA HIS A 29 11.58 1.01 -4.12
C HIS A 29 10.26 1.73 -4.35
N THR A 30 9.12 1.26 -3.86
CA THR A 30 7.87 2.04 -3.96
C THR A 30 7.92 3.30 -3.09
N ILE A 31 8.44 3.19 -1.88
CA ILE A 31 8.83 4.33 -1.02
C ILE A 31 10.33 4.53 -1.16
N SER A 32 10.75 5.65 -1.75
CA SER A 32 12.15 5.97 -2.03
C SER A 32 13.07 5.79 -0.82
N CYS A 33 14.19 5.09 -0.99
CA CYS A 33 15.09 4.78 0.12
C CYS A 33 15.79 6.02 0.68
N GLY A 34 16.41 6.82 -0.19
CA GLY A 34 17.21 7.98 0.17
C GLY A 34 16.37 9.11 0.79
N PRO A 35 15.43 9.70 0.04
CA PRO A 35 14.71 10.88 0.52
C PRO A 35 13.70 10.55 1.63
N ASN A 36 13.15 9.33 1.67
CA ASN A 36 12.06 8.98 2.58
C ASN A 36 12.49 7.99 3.69
N LEU A 37 12.81 6.73 3.36
CA LEU A 37 13.03 5.69 4.39
C LEU A 37 14.23 5.99 5.30
N THR A 38 15.28 6.63 4.79
CA THR A 38 16.45 7.02 5.59
C THR A 38 16.08 7.97 6.73
N LYS A 39 15.02 8.78 6.58
CA LYS A 39 14.57 9.75 7.59
C LYS A 39 13.95 9.12 8.82
N ILE A 40 13.42 7.91 8.70
CA ILE A 40 12.81 7.16 9.80
C ILE A 40 13.67 5.98 10.26
N ALA A 41 14.81 5.72 9.62
CA ALA A 41 15.63 4.56 9.92
C ALA A 41 16.53 4.75 11.15
N GLU A 42 16.67 3.69 11.93
CA GLU A 42 17.64 3.60 13.04
C GLU A 42 18.66 2.53 12.69
N ASN A 43 19.94 2.91 12.64
CA ASN A 43 21.04 2.03 12.20
C ASN A 43 20.73 1.33 10.86
N GLY A 44 20.13 2.06 9.90
CA GLY A 44 19.76 1.54 8.57
C GLY A 44 18.56 0.59 8.56
N HIS A 45 17.79 0.51 9.65
CA HIS A 45 16.62 -0.37 9.78
C HIS A 45 15.35 0.39 10.13
N VAL A 46 14.22 -0.09 9.61
CA VAL A 46 12.87 0.34 9.96
C VAL A 46 12.06 -0.86 10.47
N ILE A 47 10.90 -0.62 11.07
CA ILE A 47 9.99 -1.68 11.50
C ILE A 47 8.91 -1.89 10.46
N GLN A 48 8.59 -3.15 10.18
CA GLN A 48 7.46 -3.55 9.34
C GLN A 48 6.67 -4.66 10.03
N TYR A 49 5.35 -4.59 9.94
CA TYR A 49 4.50 -5.73 10.26
C TYR A 49 4.59 -6.79 9.16
N ARG A 50 4.64 -8.07 9.55
CA ARG A 50 4.65 -9.20 8.62
C ARG A 50 3.81 -10.35 9.16
N ALA A 51 3.07 -10.99 8.27
CA ALA A 51 2.56 -12.33 8.54
C ALA A 51 3.72 -13.33 8.58
N ASP A 52 3.80 -14.11 9.65
CA ASP A 52 4.77 -15.19 9.76
C ASP A 52 4.09 -16.45 10.31
N ILE A 53 4.00 -17.47 9.46
CA ILE A 53 3.46 -18.80 9.80
C ILE A 53 4.28 -19.44 10.93
N VAL A 54 5.58 -19.13 11.03
CA VAL A 54 6.42 -19.61 12.13
C VAL A 54 6.02 -18.95 13.45
N ASP A 55 5.68 -17.65 13.43
CA ASP A 55 5.23 -16.94 14.63
C ASP A 55 3.82 -17.38 15.04
N LEU A 56 2.96 -17.74 14.07
CA LEU A 56 1.66 -18.37 14.33
C LEU A 56 1.83 -19.68 15.11
N LYS A 57 2.76 -20.54 14.67
CA LYS A 57 3.04 -21.82 15.33
C LYS A 57 3.70 -21.67 16.70
N LYS A 58 4.51 -20.64 16.91
CA LYS A 58 5.27 -20.44 18.16
C LYS A 58 4.47 -19.75 19.26
N ASN A 59 3.73 -18.70 18.89
CA ASN A 59 3.14 -17.77 19.86
C ASN A 59 1.62 -17.61 19.68
N GLY A 60 0.98 -18.40 18.80
CA GLY A 60 -0.44 -18.28 18.46
C GLY A 60 -0.79 -16.98 17.73
N ARG A 61 0.20 -16.18 17.31
CA ARG A 61 0.04 -14.88 16.65
C ARG A 61 0.56 -14.95 15.23
N SER A 62 -0.32 -14.75 14.25
CA SER A 62 0.06 -14.73 12.82
C SER A 62 0.84 -13.48 12.42
N LEU A 63 0.87 -12.44 13.26
CA LEU A 63 1.42 -11.14 12.96
C LEU A 63 2.54 -10.75 13.92
N SER A 64 3.68 -10.30 13.39
CA SER A 64 4.77 -9.75 14.18
C SER A 64 5.40 -8.54 13.51
N ALA A 65 5.91 -7.62 14.34
CA ALA A 65 6.64 -6.45 13.90
C ALA A 65 8.14 -6.75 13.92
N LYS A 66 8.81 -6.70 12.76
CA LYS A 66 10.22 -7.04 12.62
C LYS A 66 11.02 -5.88 12.02
N LYS A 67 12.31 -5.83 12.36
CA LYS A 67 13.26 -4.94 11.68
C LYS A 67 13.49 -5.40 10.24
N ILE A 68 13.59 -4.44 9.33
CA ILE A 68 13.99 -4.64 7.94
C ILE A 68 14.98 -3.55 7.52
N GLY A 69 16.02 -3.92 6.79
CA GLY A 69 16.97 -2.96 6.24
C GLY A 69 16.33 -2.09 5.16
N ILE A 70 16.66 -0.81 5.12
CA ILE A 70 16.06 0.14 4.15
C ILE A 70 16.32 -0.21 2.67
N LYS A 71 17.38 -0.98 2.38
CA LYS A 71 17.66 -1.51 1.04
C LYS A 71 16.72 -2.66 0.61
N ASP A 72 15.99 -3.23 1.57
CA ASP A 72 14.98 -4.27 1.34
C ASP A 72 13.55 -3.75 1.54
N ALA A 73 13.37 -2.77 2.43
CA ALA A 73 12.07 -2.16 2.69
C ALA A 73 11.47 -1.55 1.43
N SER A 74 10.17 -1.75 1.25
CA SER A 74 9.39 -1.23 0.12
C SER A 74 9.88 -1.65 -1.27
N THR A 75 10.64 -2.74 -1.39
CA THR A 75 11.21 -3.14 -2.69
C THR A 75 10.42 -4.20 -3.44
N PHE A 76 10.43 -4.12 -4.78
CA PHE A 76 9.85 -5.11 -5.70
C PHE A 76 10.56 -5.08 -7.06
N TYR A 77 10.35 -6.11 -7.88
CA TYR A 77 11.00 -6.27 -9.20
C TYR A 77 10.06 -5.87 -10.35
N GLY A 78 9.43 -4.71 -10.22
CA GLY A 78 8.40 -4.20 -11.14
C GLY A 78 8.89 -3.26 -12.24
N PHE A 79 10.15 -2.83 -12.23
CA PHE A 79 10.65 -1.83 -13.20
C PHE A 79 12.07 -2.14 -13.67
N CYS A 80 12.35 -1.80 -14.93
CA CYS A 80 13.71 -1.75 -15.44
C CYS A 80 14.43 -0.47 -15.00
N SER A 81 15.76 -0.47 -15.05
CA SER A 81 16.56 0.69 -14.63
C SER A 81 16.17 1.98 -15.35
N LYS A 82 15.82 1.90 -16.64
CA LYS A 82 15.37 3.06 -17.41
C LYS A 82 14.02 3.57 -16.95
N HIS A 83 13.00 2.70 -16.90
CA HIS A 83 11.63 3.09 -16.53
C HIS A 83 11.54 3.58 -15.09
N ASP A 84 12.27 2.98 -14.14
CA ASP A 84 12.29 3.47 -12.76
C ASP A 84 12.87 4.88 -12.68
N ARG A 85 13.96 5.15 -13.41
CA ARG A 85 14.58 6.48 -13.46
C ARG A 85 13.69 7.52 -14.15
N GLU A 86 13.13 7.19 -15.31
CA GLU A 86 12.41 8.16 -16.14
C GLU A 86 11.01 8.47 -15.61
N LEU A 87 10.25 7.45 -15.17
CA LEU A 87 8.87 7.64 -14.72
C LEU A 87 8.78 8.28 -13.33
N PHE A 88 9.78 8.07 -12.47
CA PHE A 88 9.72 8.46 -11.06
C PHE A 88 10.74 9.55 -10.68
N SER A 89 11.47 10.12 -11.64
CA SER A 89 12.44 11.19 -11.34
C SER A 89 11.82 12.35 -10.57
N CYS A 90 10.59 12.74 -10.89
CA CYS A 90 9.89 13.86 -10.25
C CYS A 90 9.59 13.62 -8.75
N ILE A 91 9.60 12.36 -8.29
CA ILE A 91 9.39 12.00 -6.86
C ILE A 91 10.67 11.47 -6.18
N GLU A 92 11.71 11.16 -6.95
CA GLU A 92 13.01 10.70 -6.45
C GLU A 92 14.04 11.82 -6.31
N ASN A 93 14.07 12.74 -7.28
CA ASN A 93 15.12 13.76 -7.43
C ASN A 93 14.63 15.18 -7.12
N GLU A 94 13.36 15.35 -6.78
CA GLU A 94 12.74 16.64 -6.46
C GLU A 94 11.97 16.56 -5.15
N ALA A 95 11.82 17.70 -4.48
CA ALA A 95 10.94 17.77 -3.32
C ALA A 95 9.48 17.55 -3.74
N PHE A 96 8.77 16.69 -3.02
CA PHE A 96 7.33 16.54 -3.23
C PHE A 96 6.65 17.86 -2.86
N SER A 97 5.81 18.34 -3.77
CA SER A 97 5.04 19.60 -3.61
C SER A 97 3.58 19.43 -3.99
N GLY A 98 3.16 18.20 -4.33
CA GLY A 98 1.80 17.89 -4.75
C GLY A 98 1.52 18.19 -6.22
N ARG A 99 2.53 18.45 -7.07
CA ARG A 99 2.28 18.67 -8.50
C ARG A 99 1.63 17.43 -9.14
N GLN A 100 0.76 17.64 -10.11
CA GLN A 100 0.00 16.55 -10.74
C GLN A 100 0.90 15.46 -11.36
N ASP A 101 2.08 15.81 -11.90
CA ASP A 101 3.06 14.83 -12.38
C ASP A 101 3.60 13.94 -11.26
N GLN A 102 3.84 14.49 -10.07
CA GLN A 102 4.28 13.74 -8.89
C GLN A 102 3.18 12.84 -8.36
N CYS A 103 1.94 13.34 -8.28
CA CYS A 103 0.77 12.58 -7.84
C CYS A 103 0.49 11.39 -8.76
N LEU A 104 0.51 11.60 -10.09
CA LEU A 104 0.33 10.53 -11.07
C LEU A 104 1.46 9.50 -11.00
N ALA A 105 2.72 9.95 -10.90
CA ALA A 105 3.88 9.07 -10.81
C ALA A 105 3.83 8.16 -9.57
N VAL A 106 3.51 8.71 -8.39
CA VAL A 106 3.44 7.91 -7.17
C VAL A 106 2.24 6.96 -7.17
N ALA A 107 1.09 7.37 -7.71
CA ALA A 107 -0.07 6.50 -7.86
C ALA A 107 0.24 5.31 -8.77
N TYR A 108 0.87 5.56 -9.93
CA TYR A 108 1.28 4.52 -10.87
C TYR A 108 2.29 3.54 -10.24
N ARG A 109 3.31 4.06 -9.54
CA ARG A 109 4.31 3.22 -8.86
C ARG A 109 3.70 2.35 -7.78
N THR A 110 2.79 2.92 -7.00
CA THR A 110 2.11 2.24 -5.90
C THR A 110 1.20 1.14 -6.45
N LEU A 111 0.37 1.44 -7.46
CA LEU A 111 -0.49 0.43 -8.07
C LEU A 111 0.29 -0.72 -8.71
N SER A 112 1.41 -0.40 -9.35
CA SER A 112 2.32 -1.39 -9.95
C SER A 112 2.84 -2.38 -8.89
N ARG A 113 3.15 -1.90 -7.69
CA ARG A 113 3.54 -2.74 -6.56
C ARG A 113 2.40 -3.67 -6.11
N GLU A 114 1.18 -3.13 -6.00
CA GLU A 114 0.02 -3.94 -5.58
C GLU A 114 -0.31 -5.03 -6.60
N LEU A 115 -0.32 -4.70 -7.90
CA LEU A 115 -0.48 -5.69 -8.98
C LEU A 115 0.62 -6.75 -8.95
N TYR A 116 1.88 -6.33 -8.78
CA TYR A 116 3.00 -7.26 -8.64
C TYR A 116 2.81 -8.21 -7.45
N GLY A 117 2.32 -7.70 -6.31
CA GLY A 117 2.00 -8.51 -5.14
C GLY A 117 0.89 -9.53 -5.40
N LYS A 118 -0.15 -9.14 -6.15
CA LYS A 118 -1.25 -10.04 -6.55
C LYS A 118 -0.79 -11.14 -7.51
N ASP A 119 0.00 -10.79 -8.52
CA ASP A 119 0.63 -11.76 -9.44
C ASP A 119 1.51 -12.75 -8.67
N ALA A 120 2.37 -12.25 -7.76
CA ALA A 120 3.22 -13.10 -6.93
C ALA A 120 2.42 -14.05 -6.01
N LEU A 121 1.30 -13.58 -5.45
CA LEU A 121 0.43 -14.42 -4.64
C LEU A 121 -0.25 -15.52 -5.48
N ALA A 122 -0.64 -15.23 -6.72
CA ALA A 122 -1.19 -16.22 -7.64
C ALA A 122 -0.23 -17.39 -7.88
N HIS A 123 1.03 -17.09 -8.16
CA HIS A 123 2.07 -18.12 -8.32
C HIS A 123 2.37 -18.90 -7.04
N LEU A 124 2.29 -18.25 -5.87
CA LEU A 124 2.41 -18.96 -4.60
C LEU A 124 1.27 -19.99 -4.44
N ARG A 125 0.04 -19.64 -4.83
CA ARG A 125 -1.13 -20.53 -4.71
C ARG A 125 -1.05 -21.73 -5.65
N GLU A 126 -0.54 -21.57 -6.87
CA GLU A 126 -0.24 -22.72 -7.76
C GLU A 126 0.72 -23.72 -7.08
N THR A 127 1.68 -23.21 -6.31
CA THR A 127 2.58 -24.06 -5.52
C THR A 127 1.83 -24.73 -4.35
N LEU A 128 0.96 -23.99 -3.67
CA LEU A 128 0.17 -24.49 -2.52
C LEU A 128 -0.87 -25.53 -2.90
N ARG A 129 -1.38 -25.54 -4.14
CA ARG A 129 -2.31 -26.59 -4.62
C ARG A 129 -1.75 -28.01 -4.56
N ASN A 130 -0.42 -28.15 -4.42
CA ASN A 130 0.23 -29.44 -4.26
C ASN A 130 0.63 -29.73 -2.80
N ALA A 131 0.34 -28.82 -1.86
CA ALA A 131 0.79 -28.92 -0.47
C ALA A 131 -0.06 -29.87 0.39
N ASP A 132 -1.23 -30.28 -0.11
CA ASP A 132 -2.17 -31.21 0.50
C ASP A 132 -1.92 -32.68 0.08
N LYS A 133 -0.96 -32.93 -0.81
CA LYS A 133 -0.57 -34.29 -1.21
C LYS A 133 -0.18 -35.14 0.00
N GLY A 134 -0.87 -36.28 0.15
CA GLY A 134 -0.66 -37.22 1.25
C GLY A 134 -1.59 -37.01 2.45
N MET A 135 -2.45 -35.98 2.43
CA MET A 135 -3.54 -35.82 3.41
C MET A 135 -4.73 -36.74 3.07
N GLN A 136 -5.71 -36.87 3.98
CA GLN A 136 -6.94 -37.61 3.68
C GLN A 136 -7.82 -36.86 2.67
N LEU A 137 -8.69 -37.58 1.95
CA LEU A 137 -9.52 -36.98 0.89
C LEU A 137 -10.34 -35.78 1.38
N PHE A 138 -10.96 -35.89 2.56
CA PHE A 138 -11.78 -34.80 3.10
C PHE A 138 -10.95 -33.55 3.43
N GLU A 139 -9.70 -33.73 3.89
CA GLU A 139 -8.78 -32.63 4.19
C GLU A 139 -8.30 -31.96 2.91
N GLN A 140 -7.98 -32.75 1.88
CA GLN A 140 -7.62 -32.23 0.56
C GLN A 140 -8.77 -31.41 -0.03
N LEU A 141 -10.00 -31.92 0.01
CA LEU A 141 -11.18 -31.19 -0.47
C LEU A 141 -11.36 -29.85 0.27
N ALA A 142 -11.22 -29.83 1.59
CA ALA A 142 -11.32 -28.61 2.38
C ALA A 142 -10.22 -27.59 2.02
N VAL A 143 -8.97 -28.05 1.88
CA VAL A 143 -7.84 -27.19 1.49
C VAL A 143 -8.06 -26.61 0.09
N GLN A 144 -8.48 -27.42 -0.88
CA GLN A 144 -8.71 -26.94 -2.25
C GLN A 144 -9.87 -25.95 -2.33
N GLN A 145 -10.97 -26.18 -1.59
CA GLN A 145 -12.09 -25.23 -1.50
C GLN A 145 -11.63 -23.86 -0.98
N ILE A 146 -10.85 -23.84 0.11
CA ILE A 146 -10.28 -22.60 0.66
C ILE A 146 -9.39 -21.91 -0.38
N LEU A 147 -8.53 -22.67 -1.07
CA LEU A 147 -7.67 -22.10 -2.12
C LEU A 147 -8.47 -21.54 -3.29
N ASP A 148 -9.59 -22.15 -3.66
CA ASP A 148 -10.48 -21.68 -4.72
C ASP A 148 -11.19 -20.38 -4.34
N GLU A 149 -11.69 -20.25 -3.11
CA GLU A 149 -12.27 -19.00 -2.59
C GLU A 149 -11.25 -17.86 -2.59
N ILE A 150 -10.03 -18.13 -2.10
CA ILE A 150 -8.92 -17.16 -2.13
C ILE A 150 -8.57 -16.77 -3.58
N ASN A 151 -8.60 -17.72 -4.52
CA ASN A 151 -8.36 -17.43 -5.93
C ASN A 151 -9.43 -16.51 -6.51
N LEU A 152 -10.70 -16.77 -6.24
CA LEU A 152 -11.80 -15.96 -6.72
C LEU A 152 -11.68 -14.49 -6.27
N GLY A 153 -11.43 -14.27 -4.98
CA GLY A 153 -11.24 -12.93 -4.42
C GLY A 153 -10.00 -12.23 -4.98
N ASN A 154 -8.89 -12.95 -5.15
CA ASN A 154 -7.67 -12.37 -5.73
C ASN A 154 -7.81 -12.02 -7.21
N GLU A 155 -8.49 -12.84 -8.02
CA GLU A 155 -8.74 -12.52 -9.43
C GLU A 155 -9.69 -11.33 -9.59
N ALA A 156 -10.70 -11.21 -8.72
CA ALA A 156 -11.54 -10.01 -8.67
C ALA A 156 -10.72 -8.76 -8.37
N ALA A 157 -9.94 -8.77 -7.28
CA ALA A 157 -9.07 -7.65 -6.91
C ALA A 157 -8.04 -7.32 -7.99
N ARG A 158 -7.41 -8.33 -8.60
CA ARG A 158 -6.43 -8.16 -9.69
C ARG A 158 -7.08 -7.47 -10.90
N ARG A 159 -8.29 -7.86 -11.27
CA ARG A 159 -9.04 -7.28 -12.38
C ARG A 159 -9.37 -5.80 -12.16
N ASP A 160 -9.76 -5.43 -10.94
CA ASP A 160 -10.04 -4.04 -10.57
C ASP A 160 -8.76 -3.19 -10.59
N LEU A 161 -7.69 -3.69 -9.96
CA LEU A 161 -6.38 -3.03 -9.97
C LEU A 161 -5.84 -2.87 -11.40
N GLN A 162 -6.01 -3.88 -12.26
CA GLN A 162 -5.55 -3.84 -13.66
C GLN A 162 -6.28 -2.76 -14.45
N ALA A 163 -7.60 -2.62 -14.27
CA ALA A 163 -8.37 -1.59 -14.95
C ALA A 163 -7.87 -0.18 -14.60
N THR A 164 -7.60 0.10 -13.32
CA THR A 164 -7.02 1.39 -12.92
C THR A 164 -5.58 1.54 -13.39
N PHE A 165 -4.79 0.47 -13.40
CA PHE A 165 -3.43 0.51 -13.94
C PHE A 165 -3.40 0.86 -15.42
N ASP A 166 -4.31 0.29 -16.21
CA ASP A 166 -4.41 0.58 -17.63
C ASP A 166 -4.78 2.06 -17.85
N LEU A 167 -5.71 2.60 -17.05
CA LEU A 167 -6.05 4.03 -17.07
C LEU A 167 -4.86 4.94 -16.72
N LEU A 168 -4.14 4.63 -15.64
CA LEU A 168 -2.95 5.40 -15.25
C LEU A 168 -1.83 5.28 -16.30
N THR A 169 -1.70 4.12 -16.93
CA THR A 169 -0.72 3.88 -18.01
C THR A 169 -1.03 4.75 -19.22
N VAL A 170 -2.29 4.75 -19.68
CA VAL A 170 -2.74 5.62 -20.78
C VAL A 170 -2.51 7.09 -20.42
N SER A 171 -2.79 7.47 -19.18
CA SER A 171 -2.59 8.83 -18.68
C SER A 171 -1.11 9.26 -18.72
N LEU A 172 -0.18 8.35 -18.37
CA LEU A 172 1.26 8.59 -18.51
C LEU A 172 1.71 8.68 -19.98
N VAL A 173 1.21 7.81 -20.85
CA VAL A 173 1.54 7.81 -22.30
C VAL A 173 1.07 9.10 -22.96
N GLU A 174 -0.13 9.55 -22.63
CA GLU A 174 -0.76 10.74 -23.21
C GLU A 174 -0.40 12.03 -22.44
N ASN A 175 0.39 11.93 -21.36
CA ASN A 175 0.71 13.03 -20.44
C ASN A 175 -0.55 13.76 -19.91
N ARG A 176 -1.64 13.01 -19.70
CA ARG A 176 -2.89 13.48 -19.08
C ARG A 176 -2.78 13.41 -17.56
N ARG A 177 -2.53 14.56 -16.94
CA ARG A 177 -2.24 14.66 -15.50
C ARG A 177 -3.49 14.86 -14.66
N ASP A 178 -4.59 15.23 -15.30
CA ASP A 178 -5.94 15.42 -14.76
C ASP A 178 -6.69 14.10 -14.54
N ALA A 179 -6.10 12.95 -14.90
CA ALA A 179 -6.71 11.64 -14.66
C ALA A 179 -6.82 11.27 -13.16
N ILE A 180 -6.12 11.99 -12.29
CA ILE A 180 -6.09 11.76 -10.86
C ILE A 180 -6.25 13.09 -10.10
N SER A 181 -7.11 13.08 -9.10
CA SER A 181 -7.28 14.17 -8.14
C SER A 181 -6.62 13.78 -6.82
N SER A 182 -6.05 14.75 -6.10
CA SER A 182 -5.31 14.50 -4.86
C SER A 182 -5.60 15.52 -3.77
N LEU A 183 -5.74 15.04 -2.53
CA LEU A 183 -5.62 15.85 -1.33
C LEU A 183 -4.19 15.72 -0.78
N VAL A 184 -3.52 16.85 -0.60
CA VAL A 184 -2.19 16.92 0.03
C VAL A 184 -2.30 17.55 1.40
N LEU A 185 -1.75 16.88 2.41
CA LEU A 185 -1.65 17.35 3.79
C LEU A 185 -0.18 17.63 4.10
N GLU A 186 0.14 18.84 4.56
CA GLU A 186 1.47 19.24 5.02
C GLU A 186 1.49 19.30 6.55
N LEU A 187 2.42 18.58 7.17
CA LEU A 187 2.49 18.39 8.61
C LEU A 187 3.54 19.30 9.23
N SER A 188 3.34 19.74 10.47
CA SER A 188 4.24 20.66 11.18
C SER A 188 5.64 20.09 11.47
N ALA A 189 5.79 18.75 11.46
CA ALA A 189 7.04 18.06 11.72
C ALA A 189 7.11 16.73 10.93
N PRO A 190 8.27 16.06 10.89
CA PRO A 190 8.39 14.76 10.22
C PRO A 190 7.53 13.68 10.89
N LEU A 191 6.91 12.82 10.07
CA LEU A 191 6.23 11.62 10.60
C LEU A 191 7.24 10.56 11.02
N PRO A 192 6.96 9.79 12.09
CA PRO A 192 7.78 8.67 12.49
C PRO A 192 7.48 7.39 11.68
N PHE A 193 6.82 7.50 10.53
CA PHE A 193 6.50 6.39 9.65
C PHE A 193 6.32 6.86 8.21
N MET A 194 6.58 5.97 7.26
CA MET A 194 6.43 6.20 5.84
C MET A 194 5.63 5.05 5.21
N PHE A 195 4.78 5.39 4.25
CA PHE A 195 3.91 4.46 3.56
C PHE A 195 3.67 4.86 2.10
N ALA A 196 3.31 3.85 1.29
CA ALA A 196 2.74 4.01 -0.04
C ALA A 196 1.86 2.79 -0.35
N GLY A 197 0.54 2.95 -0.40
CA GLY A 197 -0.39 1.85 -0.62
C GLY A 197 -1.57 2.24 -1.49
N ALA A 198 -2.11 1.27 -2.23
CA ALA A 198 -3.33 1.41 -3.02
C ALA A 198 -4.28 0.25 -2.73
N TRP A 199 -5.57 0.55 -2.58
CA TRP A 199 -6.59 -0.48 -2.35
C TRP A 199 -7.94 -0.03 -2.84
N SER A 200 -8.86 -0.99 -2.99
CA SER A 200 -10.28 -0.72 -3.21
C SER A 200 -10.98 -0.50 -1.87
N PRO A 201 -11.39 0.73 -1.49
CA PRO A 201 -12.09 0.92 -0.23
C PRO A 201 -13.53 0.43 -0.33
N PHE A 202 -13.85 -0.62 0.42
CA PHE A 202 -15.24 -1.10 0.60
C PHE A 202 -16.00 -0.21 1.59
N THR A 203 -15.30 0.30 2.61
CA THR A 203 -15.85 1.18 3.64
C THR A 203 -15.09 2.49 3.72
N ASP A 204 -15.78 3.53 4.17
CA ASP A 204 -15.21 4.84 4.47
C ASP A 204 -14.46 4.87 5.81
N LEU A 205 -14.02 6.06 6.26
CA LEU A 205 -13.30 6.22 7.53
C LEU A 205 -14.11 5.76 8.74
N TYR A 206 -15.44 5.87 8.68
CA TYR A 206 -16.37 5.57 9.76
C TYR A 206 -16.97 4.15 9.68
N GLY A 207 -16.61 3.39 8.64
CA GLY A 207 -17.09 2.03 8.42
C GLY A 207 -18.37 1.92 7.60
N ASN A 208 -18.87 3.03 7.02
CA ASN A 208 -20.01 2.96 6.10
C ASN A 208 -19.58 2.38 4.76
N GLU A 209 -20.40 1.53 4.16
CA GLU A 209 -20.13 0.95 2.84
C GLU A 209 -20.17 2.03 1.74
N ILE A 210 -19.11 2.11 0.93
CA ILE A 210 -18.99 3.06 -0.17
C ILE A 210 -18.74 2.39 -1.53
N GLN A 211 -18.36 1.11 -1.55
CA GLN A 211 -18.29 0.32 -2.76
C GLN A 211 -18.71 -1.12 -2.48
N LYS A 212 -19.37 -1.74 -3.46
CA LYS A 212 -19.85 -3.12 -3.37
C LYS A 212 -19.04 -4.01 -4.30
N GLY A 213 -18.56 -5.14 -3.78
CA GLY A 213 -17.76 -6.10 -4.55
C GLY A 213 -18.58 -7.02 -5.46
N TYR A 214 -19.66 -6.52 -6.08
CA TYR A 214 -20.46 -7.32 -7.00
C TYR A 214 -19.70 -7.59 -8.30
N ALA A 215 -20.05 -8.68 -9.00
CA ALA A 215 -19.29 -9.16 -10.15
C ALA A 215 -19.31 -8.22 -11.38
N ASP A 216 -20.34 -7.38 -11.47
CA ASP A 216 -20.64 -6.48 -12.59
C ASP A 216 -20.07 -5.05 -12.42
N GLU A 217 -19.67 -4.66 -11.22
CA GLU A 217 -19.07 -3.34 -10.94
C GLU A 217 -17.54 -3.44 -10.77
N ARG A 218 -16.81 -2.42 -11.23
CA ARG A 218 -15.36 -2.31 -11.05
C ARG A 218 -15.06 -1.43 -9.85
N LEU A 219 -14.43 -2.00 -8.83
CA LEU A 219 -13.99 -1.24 -7.68
C LEU A 219 -12.89 -0.25 -8.07
N LYS A 220 -13.02 0.99 -7.60
CA LYS A 220 -12.06 2.07 -7.78
C LYS A 220 -11.07 2.08 -6.63
N GLN A 221 -9.83 2.46 -6.92
CA GLN A 221 -8.77 2.51 -5.92
C GLN A 221 -8.61 3.90 -5.31
N ILE A 222 -8.22 3.91 -4.04
CA ILE A 222 -7.63 5.06 -3.35
C ILE A 222 -6.14 4.80 -3.17
N PHE A 223 -5.35 5.87 -3.20
CA PHE A 223 -3.91 5.85 -3.03
C PHE A 223 -3.53 6.67 -1.81
N PHE A 224 -2.63 6.16 -0.98
CA PHE A 224 -2.05 6.88 0.15
C PHE A 224 -0.53 6.80 0.03
N SER A 225 0.14 7.95 0.01
CA SER A 225 1.61 8.02 -0.02
C SER A 225 2.12 9.11 0.92
N SER A 226 3.36 8.95 1.36
CA SER A 226 4.03 9.92 2.25
C SER A 226 5.40 10.30 1.70
N PHE A 227 5.77 11.56 1.92
CA PHE A 227 7.02 12.14 1.46
C PHE A 227 7.68 12.95 2.58
N SER A 228 8.92 12.62 2.90
CA SER A 228 9.68 13.38 3.89
C SER A 228 10.21 14.66 3.26
N GLY A 229 9.93 15.81 3.89
CA GLY A 229 10.60 17.06 3.58
C GLY A 229 11.83 17.28 4.46
N THR A 230 12.32 18.53 4.48
CA THR A 230 13.48 18.89 5.31
C THR A 230 13.11 18.96 6.80
N SER A 231 11.95 19.53 7.11
CA SER A 231 11.43 19.71 8.47
C SER A 231 9.97 19.31 8.63
N ASN A 232 9.33 18.80 7.58
CA ASN A 232 7.93 18.40 7.55
C ASN A 232 7.76 17.03 6.90
N THR A 233 6.53 16.55 6.84
CA THR A 233 6.12 15.44 5.98
C THR A 233 4.88 15.83 5.22
N MET A 234 4.80 15.43 3.96
CA MET A 234 3.59 15.54 3.16
C MET A 234 2.93 14.17 3.04
N VAL A 235 1.61 14.14 3.21
CA VAL A 235 0.77 12.98 2.92
C VAL A 235 -0.06 13.32 1.69
N CYS A 236 -0.03 12.44 0.69
CA CYS A 236 -0.80 12.56 -0.54
C CYS A 236 -1.83 11.44 -0.57
N ILE A 237 -3.10 11.83 -0.69
CA ILE A 237 -4.24 10.93 -0.83
C ILE A 237 -4.81 11.18 -2.21
N SER A 238 -4.79 10.18 -3.08
CA SER A 238 -5.21 10.35 -4.49
C SER A 238 -6.31 9.37 -4.88
N TRP A 239 -7.07 9.74 -5.91
CA TRP A 239 -8.13 8.92 -6.51
C TRP A 239 -8.32 9.31 -7.97
N LEU A 240 -8.86 8.39 -8.78
CA LEU A 240 -9.21 8.71 -10.17
C LEU A 240 -10.21 9.86 -10.23
N ASP A 241 -9.97 10.84 -11.09
CA ASP A 241 -10.84 12.00 -11.25
C ASP A 241 -12.08 11.65 -12.08
N ILE A 242 -13.05 11.04 -11.43
CA ILE A 242 -14.33 10.61 -11.99
C ILE A 242 -15.46 10.93 -11.02
N ASP A 243 -16.68 11.03 -11.55
CA ASP A 243 -17.87 11.21 -10.74
C ASP A 243 -18.00 10.08 -9.69
N SER A 244 -18.42 10.45 -8.47
CA SER A 244 -18.68 9.51 -7.37
C SER A 244 -17.48 8.63 -6.96
N SER A 245 -16.26 9.20 -6.94
CA SER A 245 -15.08 8.47 -6.48
C SER A 245 -15.13 8.18 -4.97
N ALA A 246 -15.14 6.89 -4.61
CA ALA A 246 -15.00 6.41 -3.23
C ALA A 246 -13.75 6.97 -2.54
N GLY A 247 -12.69 7.23 -3.31
CA GLY A 247 -11.47 7.82 -2.77
C GLY A 247 -11.67 9.26 -2.29
N LYS A 248 -12.47 10.04 -3.04
CA LYS A 248 -12.83 11.41 -2.66
C LYS A 248 -13.61 11.45 -1.35
N VAL A 249 -14.54 10.52 -1.13
CA VAL A 249 -15.32 10.43 0.11
C VAL A 249 -14.39 10.33 1.33
N ILE A 250 -13.40 9.43 1.29
CA ILE A 250 -12.43 9.26 2.37
C ILE A 250 -11.54 10.50 2.52
N ALA A 251 -11.09 11.09 1.42
CA ALA A 251 -10.26 12.29 1.45
C ALA A 251 -10.99 13.48 2.09
N ASP A 252 -12.25 13.72 1.70
CA ASP A 252 -13.11 14.77 2.28
C ASP A 252 -13.33 14.54 3.78
N GLN A 253 -13.57 13.29 4.19
CA GLN A 253 -13.73 12.92 5.60
C GLN A 253 -12.47 13.20 6.41
N ILE A 254 -11.29 12.84 5.89
CA ILE A 254 -10.00 13.15 6.54
C ILE A 254 -9.79 14.66 6.58
N LYS A 255 -10.05 15.39 5.48
CA LYS A 255 -9.92 16.84 5.42
C LYS A 255 -10.79 17.56 6.46
N ALA A 256 -11.97 17.03 6.75
CA ALA A 256 -12.92 17.58 7.73
C ALA A 256 -12.55 17.32 9.20
N LEU A 257 -11.60 16.42 9.48
CA LEU A 257 -11.10 16.18 10.83
C LEU A 257 -10.30 17.38 11.36
N SER A 258 -10.12 17.45 12.68
CA SER A 258 -9.21 18.43 13.28
C SER A 258 -7.76 18.18 12.84
N ALA A 259 -6.98 19.25 12.72
CA ALA A 259 -5.58 19.19 12.28
C ALA A 259 -4.72 18.16 13.06
N ASP A 260 -5.01 17.96 14.34
CA ASP A 260 -4.28 17.04 15.22
C ASP A 260 -4.67 15.56 15.03
N THR A 261 -5.82 15.28 14.41
CA THR A 261 -6.34 13.92 14.24
C THR A 261 -6.13 13.36 12.83
N GLN A 262 -5.90 14.23 11.84
CA GLN A 262 -5.70 13.86 10.43
C GLN A 262 -4.55 12.85 10.22
N ALA A 263 -3.40 13.07 10.84
CA ALA A 263 -2.26 12.16 10.72
C ALA A 263 -2.55 10.78 11.35
N SER A 264 -3.28 10.75 12.47
CA SER A 264 -3.72 9.51 13.12
C SER A 264 -4.71 8.74 12.24
N ALA A 265 -5.66 9.44 11.61
CA ALA A 265 -6.60 8.83 10.68
C ALA A 265 -5.86 8.20 9.47
N CYS A 266 -4.89 8.91 8.88
CA CYS A 266 -4.07 8.39 7.80
C CYS A 266 -3.28 7.13 8.23
N LEU A 267 -2.62 7.18 9.40
CA LEU A 267 -1.90 6.03 9.96
C LEU A 267 -2.82 4.81 10.09
N GLN A 268 -3.99 4.99 10.69
CA GLN A 268 -4.93 3.89 10.94
C GLN A 268 -5.51 3.33 9.64
N MET A 269 -5.88 4.17 8.69
CA MET A 269 -6.35 3.74 7.36
C MET A 269 -5.29 2.93 6.63
N VAL A 270 -4.05 3.42 6.59
CA VAL A 270 -2.95 2.72 5.93
C VAL A 270 -2.61 1.42 6.66
N ALA A 271 -2.52 1.41 8.00
CA ALA A 271 -2.26 0.20 8.77
C ALA A 271 -3.35 -0.87 8.56
N LYS A 272 -4.60 -0.45 8.35
CA LYS A 272 -5.72 -1.34 8.06
C LYS A 272 -5.65 -1.98 6.66
N HIS A 273 -5.16 -1.26 5.66
CA HIS A 273 -5.33 -1.64 4.26
C HIS A 273 -4.02 -1.90 3.48
N ALA A 274 -2.86 -1.47 3.98
CA ALA A 274 -1.61 -1.53 3.25
C ALA A 274 -0.46 -2.15 4.07
N GLU A 275 0.21 -3.13 3.47
CA GLU A 275 1.41 -3.75 4.06
C GLU A 275 2.68 -2.90 3.90
N ASN A 276 2.64 -1.93 2.98
CA ASN A 276 3.78 -1.09 2.63
C ASN A 276 3.88 0.13 3.55
N ILE A 277 3.88 -0.11 4.85
CA ILE A 277 4.08 0.89 5.89
C ILE A 277 5.28 0.49 6.74
N PHE A 278 6.14 1.47 7.02
CA PHE A 278 7.37 1.31 7.77
C PHE A 278 7.46 2.35 8.87
N PHE A 279 7.89 1.93 10.05
CA PHE A 279 7.93 2.78 11.23
C PHE A 279 9.36 3.01 11.71
N ASN A 280 9.61 4.20 12.26
CA ASN A 280 10.81 4.47 13.04
C ASN A 280 10.87 3.52 14.25
N PRO A 281 11.94 2.74 14.44
CA PRO A 281 12.05 1.80 15.55
C PRO A 281 11.87 2.43 16.93
N ASN A 282 12.47 3.60 17.18
CA ASN A 282 12.42 4.26 18.48
C ASN A 282 11.01 4.77 18.81
N TRP A 283 10.31 5.35 17.84
CA TRP A 283 8.91 5.74 18.01
C TRP A 283 8.03 4.51 18.19
N PHE A 284 8.17 3.51 17.31
CA PHE A 284 7.34 2.32 17.33
C PHE A 284 7.40 1.65 18.70
N PHE A 285 8.58 1.32 19.22
CA PHE A 285 8.71 0.63 20.51
C PHE A 285 8.34 1.46 21.74
N ARG A 286 8.15 2.79 21.61
CA ARG A 286 7.65 3.67 22.67
C ARG A 286 6.12 3.80 22.71
N LEU A 287 5.41 3.25 21.72
CA LEU A 287 3.95 3.27 21.71
C LEU A 287 3.38 2.61 22.97
N ALA A 288 2.41 3.29 23.60
CA ALA A 288 1.65 2.77 24.71
C ALA A 288 0.82 1.54 24.31
N SER A 289 0.38 0.74 25.29
CA SER A 289 -0.38 -0.49 25.02
C SER A 289 -1.62 -0.23 24.15
N LYS A 290 -2.44 0.79 24.47
CA LYS A 290 -3.64 1.14 23.69
C LYS A 290 -3.32 1.44 22.22
N GLN A 291 -2.27 2.23 21.97
CA GLN A 291 -1.82 2.58 20.62
C GLN A 291 -1.32 1.33 19.87
N ARG A 292 -0.50 0.51 20.54
CA ARG A 292 0.03 -0.73 19.99
C ARG A 292 -1.07 -1.72 19.63
N ASP A 293 -2.03 -1.91 20.53
CA ASP A 293 -3.13 -2.85 20.36
C ASP A 293 -4.04 -2.43 19.21
N GLN A 294 -4.29 -1.12 19.05
CA GLN A 294 -5.03 -0.59 17.92
C GLN A 294 -4.30 -0.86 16.58
N LEU A 295 -3.00 -0.57 16.48
CA LEU A 295 -2.23 -0.88 15.27
C LEU A 295 -2.20 -2.38 14.96
N ASN A 296 -2.02 -3.22 15.98
CA ASN A 296 -2.03 -4.67 15.82
C ASN A 296 -3.39 -5.16 15.29
N LYS A 297 -4.49 -4.63 15.83
CA LYS A 297 -5.86 -4.98 15.42
C LYS A 297 -6.13 -4.59 13.96
N LEU A 298 -5.80 -3.35 13.59
CA LEU A 298 -5.96 -2.86 12.21
C LEU A 298 -5.13 -3.69 11.24
N THR A 299 -3.84 -3.89 11.56
CA THR A 299 -2.91 -4.61 10.68
C THR A 299 -3.27 -6.09 10.55
N ALA A 300 -3.72 -6.74 11.63
CA ALA A 300 -4.19 -8.12 11.58
C ALA A 300 -5.43 -8.29 10.70
N SER A 301 -6.29 -7.28 10.66
CA SER A 301 -7.46 -7.27 9.77
C SER A 301 -7.09 -7.08 8.30
N GLY A 302 -5.97 -6.43 8.00
CA GLY A 302 -5.48 -6.20 6.63
C GLY A 302 -4.66 -7.36 6.05
N ILE A 303 -3.96 -8.11 6.91
CA ILE A 303 -3.04 -9.20 6.52
C ILE A 303 -3.74 -10.57 6.61
N ASP A 304 -5.07 -10.60 6.52
CA ASP A 304 -5.83 -11.84 6.52
C ASP A 304 -5.44 -12.74 5.32
N LEU A 305 -5.08 -13.98 5.62
CA LEU A 305 -4.71 -15.01 4.64
C LEU A 305 -5.86 -15.34 3.68
N MET A 306 -7.11 -15.16 4.12
CA MET A 306 -8.29 -15.37 3.28
C MET A 306 -8.55 -14.19 2.32
N GLY A 307 -7.84 -13.06 2.51
CA GLY A 307 -8.04 -11.86 1.70
C GLY A 307 -9.39 -11.19 1.94
N SER A 308 -9.99 -11.39 3.12
CA SER A 308 -11.26 -10.77 3.50
C SER A 308 -11.14 -9.25 3.54
N VAL A 309 -12.29 -8.57 3.38
CA VAL A 309 -12.37 -7.12 3.53
C VAL A 309 -12.00 -6.74 4.98
N PRO A 310 -11.03 -5.83 5.20
CA PRO A 310 -10.65 -5.45 6.55
C PRO A 310 -11.81 -4.80 7.32
N SER A 311 -12.19 -5.39 8.45
CA SER A 311 -13.36 -5.00 9.25
C SER A 311 -13.01 -4.25 10.54
N ALA A 312 -11.74 -4.25 10.96
CA ALA A 312 -11.34 -3.51 12.15
C ALA A 312 -11.66 -2.00 12.01
N PRO A 313 -12.34 -1.39 13.00
CA PRO A 313 -12.71 0.02 12.93
C PRO A 313 -11.51 0.93 13.20
N VAL A 314 -11.48 2.08 12.52
CA VAL A 314 -10.59 3.19 12.87
C VAL A 314 -11.13 3.83 14.15
N CYS A 315 -10.24 4.09 15.10
CA CYS A 315 -10.56 4.65 16.41
C CYS A 315 -9.92 6.04 16.52
N LEU A 316 -10.66 7.09 16.16
CA LEU A 316 -10.17 8.47 16.13
C LEU A 316 -9.87 9.04 17.53
N ASP A 317 -10.38 8.41 18.60
CA ASP A 317 -10.06 8.72 19.99
C ASP A 317 -8.66 8.23 20.42
N THR A 318 -8.02 7.37 19.62
CA THR A 318 -6.67 6.89 19.88
C THR A 318 -5.66 7.86 19.29
N THR A 319 -5.03 8.65 20.17
CA THR A 319 -3.98 9.59 19.80
C THR A 319 -2.63 8.87 19.69
N PHE A 320 -1.85 9.21 18.66
CA PHE A 320 -0.51 8.66 18.40
C PHE A 320 0.61 9.70 18.59
N ASP A 321 0.26 10.85 19.17
CA ASP A 321 1.15 12.00 19.39
C ASP A 321 1.91 12.41 18.12
N LEU A 322 1.13 12.56 17.03
CA LEU A 322 1.64 12.89 15.70
C LEU A 322 1.57 14.40 15.44
N PRO A 323 2.44 14.94 14.57
CA PRO A 323 2.39 16.34 14.20
C PRO A 323 1.07 16.71 13.51
N SER A 324 0.56 17.88 13.85
CA SER A 324 -0.65 18.47 13.27
C SER A 324 -0.44 18.85 11.80
N VAL A 325 -1.51 18.81 11.02
CA VAL A 325 -1.53 19.38 9.67
C VAL A 325 -1.56 20.90 9.75
N VAL A 326 -0.60 21.57 9.10
CA VAL A 326 -0.50 23.04 9.04
C VAL A 326 -1.12 23.62 7.77
N ARG A 327 -1.21 22.81 6.73
CA ARG A 327 -1.78 23.19 5.44
C ARG A 327 -2.36 21.97 4.75
N SER A 328 -3.50 22.14 4.08
CA SER A 328 -4.04 21.14 3.15
C SER A 328 -4.50 21.82 1.87
N PHE A 329 -4.38 21.12 0.73
CA PHE A 329 -4.80 21.63 -0.57
C PHE A 329 -5.14 20.47 -1.52
N GLU A 330 -6.02 20.74 -2.48
CA GLU A 330 -6.39 19.79 -3.53
C GLU A 330 -5.66 20.16 -4.83
N VAL A 331 -5.29 19.14 -5.62
CA VAL A 331 -4.55 19.25 -6.88
C VAL A 331 -5.10 18.28 -7.91
#